data_AF-A0A1G0XJH5-F1
#
_entry.id   AF-A0A1G0XJH5-F1
#
_cell.length_a   1.000
_cell.length_b   1.000
_cell.length_c   1.000
_cell.angle_alpha   90.00
_cell.angle_beta   90.00
_cell.angle_gamma   90.00
#
_symmetry.space_group_name_H-M   'P 1'
#
loop_
_entity.id
_entity.type
_entity.pdbx_description
1 polymer ?
#
loop_
_entity_poly.entity_id
_entity_poly.type
_entity_poly.pdbx_seq_one_letter_code
_entity_poly.pdbx_strand_id
1 'polypeptide(L)'
;MGQQQLLLILLGIVVIAIAVAIGISLFRAHAISSKRDILTNETIDMAAQAIGYYKRAREFGGGGKSFIGWQIPPQLQNTVNGSYVIDAINKDEVVIIATGTEVVTGSDSIQVKTTVYSDNYQIEVIH
;
A
#
# COMPACT_ATOMS: atom_id res chain seq x y z
N MET A 1 -19.92 50.20 -19.31
CA MET A 1 -18.61 49.81 -18.73
C MET A 1 -18.76 48.90 -17.51
N GLY A 2 -19.62 49.20 -16.53
CA GLY A 2 -19.82 48.33 -15.35
C GLY A 2 -20.32 46.90 -15.64
N GLN A 3 -21.17 46.71 -16.65
CA GLN A 3 -21.67 45.37 -17.03
C GLN A 3 -20.57 44.46 -17.61
N GLN A 4 -19.64 44.99 -18.41
CA GLN A 4 -18.52 44.20 -18.95
C GLN A 4 -17.49 43.86 -17.87
N GLN A 5 -17.24 44.77 -16.93
CA GLN A 5 -16.35 44.49 -15.79
C GLN A 5 -16.93 43.42 -14.87
N LEU A 6 -18.24 43.45 -14.60
CA LEU A 6 -18.92 42.40 -13.83
C LEU A 6 -18.82 41.02 -14.51
N LEU A 7 -18.97 40.96 -15.84
CA LEU A 7 -18.84 39.71 -16.59
C LEU A 7 -17.41 39.14 -16.56
N LEU A 8 -16.38 40.00 -16.63
CA LEU A 8 -14.99 39.55 -16.56
C LEU A 8 -14.62 39.04 -15.16
N ILE A 9 -15.14 39.67 -14.11
CA ILE A 9 -14.95 39.19 -12.72
C ILE A 9 -15.64 37.83 -12.54
N LEU A 10 -16.88 37.69 -13.03
CA LEU A 10 -17.62 36.43 -12.96
C LEU A 10 -16.86 35.30 -13.65
N LEU A 11 -16.34 35.56 -14.85
CA LEU A 11 -15.55 34.59 -15.61
C LEU A 11 -14.30 34.15 -14.83
N GLY A 12 -13.57 35.10 -14.24
CA GLY A 12 -12.39 34.80 -13.42
C GLY A 12 -12.70 33.89 -12.23
N ILE A 13 -13.81 34.16 -11.52
CA ILE A 13 -14.22 33.36 -10.34
C ILE A 13 -14.59 31.92 -10.76
N VAL A 14 -15.30 31.74 -11.88
CA VAL A 14 -15.67 30.41 -12.38
C VAL A 14 -14.43 29.57 -12.68
N VAL A 15 -13.40 30.16 -13.31
CA VAL A 15 -12.15 29.45 -13.60
C VAL A 15 -11.43 29.04 -12.30
N ILE A 16 -11.34 29.94 -11.32
CA ILE A 16 -10.69 29.65 -10.03
C ILE A 16 -11.43 28.53 -9.28
N ALA A 17 -12.77 28.56 -9.28
CA ALA A 17 -13.57 27.54 -8.60
C ALA A 17 -13.32 26.13 -9.16
N ILE A 18 -13.27 25.99 -10.48
CA ILE A 18 -12.99 24.70 -11.14
C ILE A 18 -11.55 24.26 -10.87
N ALA A 19 -10.58 25.17 -10.95
CA ALA A 19 -9.17 24.86 -10.69
C ALA A 19 -8.95 24.32 -9.26
N VAL A 20 -9.60 24.92 -8.26
CA VAL A 20 -9.53 24.44 -6.86
C VAL A 20 -10.18 23.07 -6.73
N ALA A 21 -11.35 22.84 -7.33
CA ALA A 21 -12.04 21.55 -7.27
C ALA A 21 -11.18 20.41 -7.87
N ILE A 22 -10.57 20.64 -9.04
CA ILE A 22 -9.66 19.67 -9.67
C ILE A 22 -8.40 19.48 -8.82
N GLY A 23 -7.81 20.56 -8.30
CA GLY A 23 -6.62 20.51 -7.45
C GLY A 23 -6.83 19.64 -6.21
N ILE A 24 -7.98 19.76 -5.54
CA ILE A 24 -8.34 18.91 -4.39
C ILE A 24 -8.47 17.45 -4.82
N SER A 25 -9.13 17.17 -5.94
CA SER A 25 -9.29 15.80 -6.44
C SER A 25 -7.95 15.15 -6.75
N LEU A 26 -7.05 15.90 -7.40
CA LEU A 26 -5.72 15.42 -7.75
C LEU A 26 -4.86 15.19 -6.50
N PHE A 27 -4.91 16.09 -5.52
CA PHE A 27 -4.19 15.94 -4.26
C PHE A 27 -4.63 14.67 -3.51
N ARG A 28 -5.94 14.39 -3.45
CA ARG A 28 -6.46 13.15 -2.86
C ARG A 28 -5.97 11.92 -3.62
N ALA A 29 -6.05 11.92 -4.95
CA ALA A 29 -5.57 10.81 -5.77
C ALA A 29 -4.07 10.54 -5.55
N HIS A 30 -3.25 11.58 -5.43
CA HIS A 30 -1.82 11.45 -5.13
C HIS A 30 -1.55 10.91 -3.72
N ALA A 31 -2.30 11.35 -2.71
CA ALA A 31 -2.16 10.82 -1.36
C ALA A 31 -2.45 9.31 -1.31
N ILE A 32 -3.51 8.88 -1.99
CA ILE A 32 -3.90 7.46 -2.12
C ILE A 32 -2.81 6.65 -2.81
N SER A 33 -2.32 7.13 -3.97
CA SER A 33 -1.25 6.45 -4.71
C SER A 33 0.03 6.33 -3.89
N SER A 34 0.45 7.41 -3.23
CA SER A 34 1.66 7.43 -2.40
C SER A 34 1.57 6.42 -1.25
N LYS A 35 0.41 6.30 -0.61
CA LYS A 35 0.19 5.30 0.46
C LYS A 35 0.25 3.88 -0.08
N ARG A 36 -0.35 3.62 -1.25
CA ARG A 36 -0.26 2.32 -1.92
C ARG A 36 1.20 1.95 -2.22
N ASP A 37 2.00 2.91 -2.69
CA ASP A 37 3.42 2.69 -2.98
C ASP A 37 4.20 2.38 -1.70
N ILE A 38 3.92 3.08 -0.59
CA ILE A 38 4.53 2.81 0.71
C ILE A 38 4.18 1.40 1.19
N LEU A 39 2.89 1.01 1.19
CA LEU A 39 2.46 -0.32 1.63
C LEU A 39 3.10 -1.43 0.77
N THR A 40 3.18 -1.19 -0.54
CA THR A 40 3.83 -2.10 -1.49
C THR A 40 5.31 -2.28 -1.16
N ASN A 41 6.05 -1.19 -0.95
CA ASN A 41 7.47 -1.24 -0.59
C ASN A 41 7.72 -1.96 0.74
N GLU A 42 6.93 -1.66 1.78
CA GLU A 42 7.04 -2.35 3.07
C GLU A 42 6.78 -3.86 2.93
N THR A 43 5.83 -4.26 2.08
CA THR A 43 5.54 -5.68 1.85
C THR A 43 6.61 -6.37 1.00
N ILE A 44 7.26 -5.65 0.06
CA ILE A 44 8.42 -6.15 -0.69
C ILE A 44 9.59 -6.45 0.26
N ASP A 45 9.86 -5.55 1.21
CA ASP A 45 10.91 -5.76 2.20
C ASP A 45 10.62 -6.98 3.10
N MET A 46 9.36 -7.20 3.46
CA MET A 46 8.93 -8.40 4.17
C MET A 46 9.04 -9.67 3.31
N ALA A 47 8.68 -9.59 2.03
CA ALA A 47 8.84 -10.68 1.08
C ALA A 47 10.31 -11.09 0.92
N ALA A 48 11.22 -10.13 0.84
CA ALA A 48 12.66 -10.39 0.77
C ALA A 48 13.16 -11.12 2.04
N GLN A 49 12.67 -10.72 3.22
CA GLN A 49 12.98 -11.41 4.48
C GLN A 49 12.42 -12.84 4.52
N ALA A 50 11.19 -13.05 4.03
CA ALA A 50 10.58 -14.38 3.92
C ALA A 50 11.38 -15.29 2.98
N ILE A 51 11.78 -14.80 1.80
CA ILE A 51 12.62 -15.55 0.85
C ILE A 51 13.99 -15.88 1.49
N GLY A 52 14.57 -14.93 2.21
CA GLY A 52 15.81 -15.15 2.97
C GLY A 52 15.67 -16.26 4.02
N TYR A 53 14.54 -16.30 4.73
CA TYR A 53 14.21 -17.38 5.67
C TYR A 53 14.10 -18.72 4.95
N TYR A 54 13.34 -18.79 3.86
CA TYR A 54 13.14 -20.02 3.07
C TYR A 54 14.48 -20.60 2.58
N LYS A 55 15.39 -19.75 2.10
CA LYS A 55 16.70 -20.16 1.55
C LYS A 55 17.70 -20.56 2.63
N ARG A 56 17.59 -20.03 3.84
CA ARG A 56 18.50 -20.35 4.94
C ARG A 56 18.20 -21.75 5.49
N ALA A 57 19.25 -22.54 5.75
CA ALA A 57 19.11 -23.88 6.32
C ALA A 57 18.60 -23.82 7.76
N ARG A 58 17.90 -24.88 8.19
CA ARG A 58 17.27 -24.96 9.51
C ARG A 58 18.27 -24.87 10.67
N GLU A 59 19.48 -25.39 10.46
CA GLU A 59 20.59 -25.33 11.42
C GLU A 59 21.06 -23.91 11.74
N PHE A 60 20.80 -22.95 10.85
CA PHE A 60 21.10 -21.53 11.04
C PHE A 60 19.84 -20.70 11.36
N GLY A 61 18.76 -21.34 11.80
CA GLY A 61 17.49 -20.66 12.14
C GLY A 61 16.66 -20.23 10.92
N GLY A 62 16.88 -20.84 9.75
CA GLY A 62 16.05 -20.66 8.57
C GLY A 62 14.93 -21.70 8.42
N GLY A 63 14.21 -21.61 7.30
CA GLY A 63 13.08 -22.47 6.96
C GLY A 63 13.45 -23.76 6.25
N GLY A 64 14.67 -23.89 5.73
CA GLY A 64 15.15 -25.13 5.10
C GLY A 64 14.29 -25.56 3.90
N LYS A 65 13.96 -24.62 3.00
CA LYS A 65 12.99 -24.79 1.90
C LYS A 65 11.55 -24.96 2.38
N SER A 66 11.18 -24.25 3.43
CA SER A 66 9.81 -24.13 3.90
C SER A 66 9.57 -22.72 4.44
N PHE A 67 8.42 -22.12 4.14
CA PHE A 67 7.99 -20.89 4.82
C PHE A 67 7.36 -21.18 6.20
N ILE A 68 7.05 -22.45 6.52
CA ILE A 68 6.44 -22.83 7.79
C ILE A 68 7.35 -22.40 8.95
N GLY A 69 6.81 -21.57 9.84
CA GLY A 69 7.53 -21.01 10.99
C GLY A 69 8.12 -19.62 10.74
N TRP A 70 8.01 -19.08 9.52
CA TRP A 70 8.27 -17.66 9.29
C TRP A 70 7.16 -16.82 9.94
N GLN A 71 7.57 -15.72 10.57
CA GLN A 71 6.65 -14.76 11.19
C GLN A 71 7.10 -13.36 10.81
N ILE A 72 6.12 -12.46 10.62
CA ILE A 72 6.40 -11.04 10.46
C ILE A 72 6.98 -10.52 11.79
N PRO A 73 8.14 -9.85 11.79
CA PRO A 73 8.69 -9.22 12.98
C PRO A 73 7.65 -8.33 13.66
N PRO A 74 7.50 -8.35 15.00
CA PRO A 74 6.46 -7.59 15.70
C PRO A 74 6.47 -6.08 15.37
N GLN A 75 7.64 -5.53 15.07
CA GLN A 75 7.83 -4.12 14.70
C GLN A 75 7.25 -3.77 13.33
N LEU A 76 7.09 -4.76 12.44
CA LEU A 76 6.55 -4.60 11.09
C LEU A 76 5.08 -5.04 11.00
N GLN A 77 4.54 -5.71 12.02
CA GLN A 77 3.11 -6.09 12.04
C GLN A 77 2.19 -4.87 12.12
N ASN A 78 2.62 -3.81 12.81
CA ASN A 78 1.88 -2.56 12.89
C ASN A 78 2.86 -1.40 12.70
N THR A 79 2.82 -0.80 11.52
CA THR A 79 3.57 0.42 11.22
C THR A 79 2.62 1.62 11.31
N VAL A 80 3.17 2.83 11.23
CA VAL A 80 2.36 4.05 11.14
C VAL A 80 1.49 4.03 9.87
N ASN A 81 1.93 3.32 8.84
CA ASN A 81 1.33 3.30 7.52
C ASN A 81 0.27 2.19 7.36
N GLY A 82 0.42 1.05 8.05
CA GLY A 82 -0.47 -0.08 7.88
C GLY A 82 -0.31 -1.18 8.93
N SER A 83 -1.27 -2.09 8.92
CA SER A 83 -1.20 -3.36 9.65
C SER A 83 -0.92 -4.50 8.67
N TYR A 84 -0.03 -5.41 9.04
CA TYR A 84 0.46 -6.49 8.20
C TYR A 84 0.19 -7.83 8.88
N VAL A 85 -0.60 -8.66 8.22
CA VAL A 85 -1.01 -9.97 8.73
C VAL A 85 -0.66 -11.06 7.73
N ILE A 86 -0.35 -12.24 8.25
CA ILE A 86 -0.19 -13.44 7.43
C ILE A 86 -1.57 -14.08 7.28
N ASP A 87 -2.06 -14.17 6.04
CA ASP A 87 -3.35 -14.78 5.73
C ASP A 87 -3.21 -16.30 5.59
N ALA A 88 -2.16 -16.75 4.90
CA ALA A 88 -1.85 -18.15 4.72
C ALA A 88 -0.33 -18.39 4.73
N ILE A 89 0.07 -19.53 5.30
CA ILE A 89 1.47 -19.98 5.30
C ILE A 89 1.53 -21.46 4.94
N ASN A 90 2.23 -21.74 3.84
CA ASN A 90 2.42 -23.07 3.32
C ASN A 90 3.92 -23.38 3.27
N LYS A 91 4.27 -24.59 2.82
CA LYS A 91 5.68 -24.90 2.61
C LYS A 91 6.30 -24.04 1.50
N ASP A 92 5.56 -23.86 0.40
CA ASP A 92 6.08 -23.29 -0.84
C ASP A 92 5.68 -21.82 -1.06
N GLU A 93 4.76 -21.30 -0.25
CA GLU A 93 4.29 -19.92 -0.34
C GLU A 93 3.91 -19.33 1.03
N VAL A 94 3.93 -18.00 1.12
CA VAL A 94 3.33 -17.23 2.22
C VAL A 94 2.55 -16.04 1.66
N VAL A 95 1.33 -15.83 2.17
CA VAL A 95 0.45 -14.74 1.77
C VAL A 95 0.42 -13.69 2.88
N ILE A 96 0.87 -12.48 2.56
CA ILE A 96 0.90 -11.32 3.45
C ILE A 96 -0.17 -10.34 2.97
N ILE A 97 -1.03 -9.90 3.89
CA ILE A 97 -2.01 -8.84 3.63
C ILE A 97 -1.59 -7.61 4.41
N ALA A 98 -1.33 -6.53 3.68
CA ALA A 98 -1.11 -5.19 4.21
C ALA A 98 -2.41 -4.40 4.12
N THR A 99 -2.86 -3.82 5.24
CA THR A 99 -4.03 -2.94 5.30
C THR A 99 -3.59 -1.56 5.76
N GLY A 100 -3.85 -0.54 4.95
CA GLY A 100 -3.55 0.86 5.30
C GLY A 100 -4.36 1.35 6.49
N THR A 101 -3.75 2.17 7.35
CA THR A 101 -4.43 2.77 8.51
C THR A 101 -5.42 3.87 8.13
N GLU A 102 -5.26 4.48 6.95
CA GLU A 102 -6.10 5.56 6.45
C GLU A 102 -7.25 5.02 5.58
N VAL A 103 -8.47 5.44 5.91
CA VAL A 103 -9.66 5.16 5.11
C VAL A 103 -9.68 6.08 3.90
N VAL A 104 -9.70 5.49 2.71
CA VAL A 104 -9.54 6.23 1.44
C VAL A 104 -10.90 6.59 0.84
N THR A 105 -11.90 5.74 0.97
CA THR A 105 -13.28 6.01 0.52
C THR A 105 -14.30 5.44 1.49
N GLY A 106 -14.98 6.32 2.24
CA GLY A 106 -16.08 5.94 3.12
C GLY A 106 -15.62 5.11 4.33
N SER A 107 -15.45 3.79 4.15
CA SER A 107 -15.06 2.79 5.16
C SER A 107 -13.88 1.91 4.76
N ASP A 108 -13.43 1.96 3.50
CA ASP A 108 -12.43 1.01 2.99
C ASP A 108 -11.02 1.62 2.99
N SER A 109 -10.10 0.87 3.59
CA SER A 109 -8.66 1.12 3.55
C SER A 109 -8.03 0.46 2.33
N ILE A 110 -6.90 1.01 1.87
CA ILE A 110 -6.08 0.38 0.84
C ILE A 110 -5.60 -0.98 1.34
N GLN A 111 -5.77 -2.01 0.52
CA GLN A 111 -5.29 -3.35 0.83
C GLN A 111 -4.35 -3.87 -0.25
N VAL A 112 -3.17 -4.33 0.16
CA VAL A 112 -2.17 -4.92 -0.71
C VAL A 112 -1.92 -6.35 -0.26
N LYS A 113 -2.20 -7.30 -1.14
CA LYS A 113 -1.91 -8.72 -0.94
C LYS A 113 -0.62 -9.07 -1.65
N THR A 114 0.35 -9.58 -0.90
CA THR A 114 1.62 -10.06 -1.44
C THR A 114 1.73 -11.56 -1.20
N THR A 115 1.81 -12.32 -2.28
CA THR A 115 2.07 -13.75 -2.25
C THR A 115 3.54 -13.98 -2.56
N VAL A 116 4.27 -14.58 -1.63
CA VAL A 116 5.71 -14.80 -1.72
C VAL A 116 5.96 -16.28 -1.94
N TYR A 117 6.76 -16.62 -2.94
CA TYR A 117 7.24 -17.98 -3.20
C TYR A 117 8.76 -18.05 -3.03
N SER A 118 9.38 -19.20 -3.32
CA SER A 118 10.81 -19.44 -3.06
C SER A 118 11.79 -18.45 -3.71
N ASP A 119 11.44 -17.92 -4.89
CA ASP A 119 12.33 -17.08 -5.70
C ASP A 119 11.66 -15.83 -6.28
N ASN A 120 10.35 -15.71 -6.16
CA ASN A 120 9.58 -14.58 -6.65
C ASN A 120 8.50 -14.19 -5.64
N TYR A 121 7.89 -13.04 -5.86
CA TYR A 121 6.72 -12.58 -5.13
C TYR A 121 5.76 -11.93 -6.13
N GLN A 122 4.48 -12.02 -5.84
CA GLN A 122 3.40 -11.42 -6.62
C GLN A 122 2.67 -10.45 -5.70
N ILE A 123 2.41 -9.24 -6.20
CA ILE A 123 1.72 -8.20 -5.47
C ILE A 123 0.41 -7.90 -6.20
N GLU A 124 -0.68 -7.97 -5.47
CA GLU A 124 -2.03 -7.66 -5.93
C GLU A 124 -2.62 -6.59 -5.03
N VAL A 125 -3.03 -5.47 -5.63
CA VAL A 125 -3.73 -4.40 -4.90
C VAL A 125 -5.21 -4.72 -4.95
N ILE A 126 -5.80 -5.02 -3.80
CA ILE A 126 -7.19 -5.45 -3.68
C ILE A 126 -8.13 -4.24 -3.70
N HIS A 127 -7.75 -3.12 -3.06
CA HIS A 127 -8.48 -1.84 -3.01
C HIS A 127 -7.49 -0.67 -3.01
#